data_AF-A0A1E5NJC0-F1
#
_entry.id   AF-A0A1E5NJC0-F1
#
_cell.length_a   1.000
_cell.length_b   1.000
_cell.length_c   1.000
_cell.angle_alpha   90.00
_cell.angle_beta   90.00
_cell.angle_gamma   90.00
#
_symmetry.space_group_name_H-M   'P 1'
#
loop_
_entity.id
_entity.type
_entity.pdbx_description
1 polymer ?
#
loop_
_entity_poly.entity_id
_entity_poly.type
_entity_poly.pdbx_seq_one_letter_code
_entity_poly.pdbx_strand_id
1 'polypeptide(L)'
;MLGSFQINVIQKNKVSKELKDIFEEGTNLFGVHRELMLYLGEQVVNGINYAFISRSEVVIPNPTPYYELIIINVDGEGRTCLVETETILKASEFSIGGIVCSKEDEASIRIIDSTEAHDLLKLFDKGMHNVLGLDYEAELYLGQKIVRGGNYYYLAEAKNVENKTKSIKLVVINLFTDKVQVVEIKDIL
;
A
#
# COMPACT_ATOMS: atom_id res chain seq x y z
N MET A 1 -3.80 -23.77 14.09
CA MET A 1 -3.48 -23.07 12.81
C MET A 1 -3.72 -21.60 13.09
N LEU A 2 -2.67 -20.79 13.08
CA LEU A 2 -2.82 -19.34 13.07
C LEU A 2 -3.60 -18.99 11.78
N GLY A 3 -4.64 -18.16 11.87
CA GLY A 3 -5.56 -17.90 10.75
C GLY A 3 -4.87 -17.17 9.61
N SER A 4 -5.45 -17.15 8.40
CA SER A 4 -5.04 -16.19 7.36
C SER A 4 -5.51 -14.77 7.74
N PHE A 5 -4.93 -13.73 7.14
CA PHE A 5 -5.44 -12.37 7.30
C PHE A 5 -6.88 -12.25 6.79
N GLN A 6 -7.72 -11.59 7.56
CA GLN A 6 -9.04 -11.12 7.14
C GLN A 6 -8.87 -9.70 6.60
N ILE A 7 -8.83 -9.57 5.27
CA ILE A 7 -8.60 -8.28 4.61
C ILE A 7 -9.86 -7.41 4.65
N ASN A 8 -9.71 -6.22 5.22
CA ASN A 8 -10.70 -5.16 5.26
C ASN A 8 -9.99 -3.82 5.14
N VAL A 9 -9.77 -3.37 3.89
CA VAL A 9 -9.01 -2.15 3.64
C VAL A 9 -9.78 -0.93 4.12
N ILE A 10 -9.12 -0.10 4.93
CA ILE A 10 -9.65 1.18 5.41
C ILE A 10 -8.66 2.28 5.06
N GLN A 11 -9.17 3.28 4.35
CA GLN A 11 -8.45 4.50 3.98
C GLN A 11 -8.12 5.34 5.22
N LYS A 12 -6.93 5.98 5.26
CA LYS A 12 -6.41 6.73 6.43
C LYS A 12 -7.39 7.70 7.11
N ASN A 13 -8.29 8.32 6.34
CA ASN A 13 -9.29 9.27 6.86
C ASN A 13 -10.43 8.61 7.64
N LYS A 14 -10.61 7.29 7.49
CA LYS A 14 -11.66 6.50 8.16
C LYS A 14 -11.10 5.48 9.18
N VAL A 15 -9.78 5.37 9.31
CA VAL A 15 -9.18 4.50 10.32
C VAL A 15 -9.59 4.99 11.72
N SER A 16 -10.04 4.06 12.56
CA SER A 16 -10.48 4.35 13.92
C SER A 16 -9.33 4.87 14.79
N LYS A 17 -9.66 5.54 15.89
CA LYS A 17 -8.65 6.00 16.85
C LYS A 17 -7.83 4.82 17.40
N GLU A 18 -8.49 3.74 17.79
CA GLU A 18 -7.83 2.53 18.30
C GLU A 18 -6.78 1.97 17.34
N LEU A 19 -7.10 1.85 16.04
CA LEU A 19 -6.15 1.38 15.04
C LEU A 19 -4.99 2.36 14.81
N LYS A 20 -5.25 3.66 14.94
CA LYS A 20 -4.18 4.69 14.89
C LYS A 20 -3.27 4.59 16.10
N ASP A 21 -3.84 4.44 17.29
CA ASP A 21 -3.08 4.28 18.55
C ASP A 21 -2.19 3.02 18.47
N ILE A 22 -2.71 1.89 17.97
CA ILE A 22 -1.92 0.66 17.72
C ILE A 22 -0.76 0.93 16.75
N PHE A 23 -1.03 1.63 15.64
CA PHE A 23 -0.02 1.98 14.65
C PHE A 23 1.05 2.88 15.27
N GLU A 24 0.67 3.94 15.96
CA GLU A 24 1.57 4.90 16.58
C GLU A 24 2.44 4.24 17.66
N GLU A 25 1.85 3.46 18.57
CA GLU A 25 2.57 2.75 19.62
C GLU A 25 3.54 1.71 19.04
N GLY A 26 3.08 0.89 18.10
CA GLY A 26 3.90 -0.17 17.49
C GLY A 26 4.99 0.35 16.56
N THR A 27 4.88 1.59 16.07
CA THR A 27 5.88 2.20 15.17
C THR A 27 6.72 3.30 15.80
N ASN A 28 6.56 3.54 17.11
CA ASN A 28 7.33 4.53 17.87
C ASN A 28 8.81 4.13 18.05
N LEU A 29 9.53 4.11 16.94
CA LEU A 29 10.96 3.80 16.85
C LEU A 29 11.71 5.04 16.38
N PHE A 30 12.77 5.40 17.09
CA PHE A 30 13.59 6.56 16.74
C PHE A 30 14.21 6.43 15.34
N GLY A 31 14.23 7.54 14.59
CA GLY A 31 14.98 7.67 13.34
C GLY A 31 14.20 7.44 12.06
N VAL A 32 12.91 7.12 12.12
CA VAL A 32 12.03 7.04 10.94
C VAL A 32 10.69 7.71 11.24
N HIS A 33 10.30 8.66 10.40
CA HIS A 33 8.94 9.22 10.39
C HIS A 33 8.05 8.32 9.56
N ARG A 34 6.89 7.92 10.10
CA ARG A 34 5.95 6.99 9.48
C ARG A 34 4.57 7.59 9.44
N GLU A 35 4.01 7.61 8.24
CA GLU A 35 2.68 8.14 7.96
C GLU A 35 1.75 6.95 7.62
N LEU A 36 0.66 6.81 8.36
CA LEU A 36 -0.33 5.78 8.09
C LEU A 36 -1.10 6.08 6.79
N MET A 37 -1.08 5.15 5.84
CA MET A 37 -1.75 5.30 4.55
C MET A 37 -3.00 4.42 4.45
N LEU A 38 -2.89 3.15 4.87
CA LEU A 38 -3.98 2.19 4.88
C LEU A 38 -3.91 1.29 6.11
N TYR A 39 -5.08 0.92 6.63
CA TYR A 39 -5.25 -0.33 7.38
C TYR A 39 -5.70 -1.42 6.40
N LEU A 40 -5.12 -2.61 6.48
CA LEU A 40 -5.37 -3.71 5.54
C LEU A 40 -6.27 -4.79 6.10
N GLY A 41 -6.21 -5.06 7.40
CA GLY A 41 -6.94 -6.17 8.02
C GLY A 41 -6.23 -6.74 9.25
N GLU A 42 -6.80 -7.81 9.77
CA GLU A 42 -6.34 -8.45 11.00
C GLU A 42 -6.19 -9.96 10.86
N GLN A 43 -5.40 -10.56 11.73
CA GLN A 43 -5.16 -12.00 11.79
C GLN A 43 -5.11 -12.45 13.24
N VAL A 44 -5.98 -13.39 13.60
CA VAL A 44 -6.03 -13.96 14.95
C VAL A 44 -4.88 -14.95 15.15
N VAL A 45 -4.05 -14.67 16.15
CA VAL A 45 -2.85 -15.42 16.52
C VAL A 45 -2.81 -15.63 18.06
N ASN A 46 -1.62 -15.67 18.67
CA ASN A 46 -1.50 -15.42 20.11
C ASN A 46 -1.62 -13.90 20.35
N GLY A 47 -2.85 -13.40 20.38
CA GLY A 47 -3.17 -11.98 20.20
C GLY A 47 -3.78 -11.71 18.83
N ILE A 48 -3.68 -10.47 18.35
CA ILE A 48 -4.18 -10.06 17.03
C ILE A 48 -3.07 -9.33 16.29
N ASN A 49 -2.72 -9.81 15.10
CA ASN A 49 -1.87 -9.07 14.17
C ASN A 49 -2.74 -8.10 13.37
N TYR A 50 -2.33 -6.84 13.30
CA TYR A 50 -2.93 -5.80 12.47
C TYR A 50 -1.94 -5.42 11.37
N ALA A 51 -2.40 -5.39 10.13
CA ALA A 51 -1.57 -5.04 8.98
C ALA A 51 -1.88 -3.62 8.49
N PHE A 52 -0.82 -2.87 8.23
CA PHE A 52 -0.89 -1.47 7.79
C PHE A 52 0.04 -1.22 6.62
N ILE A 53 -0.28 -0.21 5.82
CA ILE A 53 0.65 0.39 4.87
C ILE A 53 1.06 1.75 5.41
N SER A 54 2.37 1.98 5.44
CA SER A 54 2.94 3.27 5.78
C SER A 54 3.75 3.84 4.63
N ARG A 55 3.72 5.17 4.51
CA ARG A 55 4.75 5.95 3.82
C ARG A 55 5.77 6.39 4.88
N SER A 56 7.03 6.10 4.64
CA SER A 56 8.09 6.22 5.63
C SER A 56 9.27 7.00 5.10
N GLU A 57 9.88 7.79 5.97
CA GLU A 57 11.08 8.59 5.68
C GLU A 57 12.08 8.48 6.83
N VAL A 58 13.33 8.13 6.52
CA VAL A 58 14.40 8.13 7.53
C VAL A 58 14.72 9.57 7.92
N VAL A 59 14.92 9.86 9.20
CA VAL A 59 15.20 11.21 9.71
C VAL A 59 16.67 11.58 9.47
N ILE A 60 17.00 11.88 8.21
CA ILE A 60 18.32 12.33 7.73
C ILE A 60 18.17 13.52 6.78
N PRO A 61 19.24 14.29 6.49
CA PRO A 61 19.22 15.27 5.40
C PRO A 61 18.90 14.58 4.07
N ASN A 62 17.94 15.12 3.32
CA ASN A 62 17.45 14.58 2.04
C ASN A 62 16.92 13.14 2.14
N PRO A 63 15.84 12.91 2.91
CA PRO A 63 15.29 11.57 3.08
C PRO A 63 14.76 11.04 1.75
N THR A 64 14.95 9.75 1.53
CA THR A 64 14.36 9.05 0.39
C THR A 64 13.13 8.28 0.88
N PRO A 65 11.91 8.69 0.48
CA PRO A 65 10.69 8.05 0.96
C PRO A 65 10.55 6.62 0.44
N TYR A 66 9.84 5.81 1.20
CA TYR A 66 9.48 4.44 0.81
C TYR A 66 8.13 4.06 1.39
N TYR A 67 7.50 3.05 0.80
CA TYR A 67 6.30 2.41 1.30
C TYR A 67 6.66 1.05 1.89
N GLU A 68 6.06 0.75 3.04
CA GLU A 68 6.25 -0.53 3.72
C GLU A 68 4.94 -1.12 4.22
N LEU A 69 4.86 -2.46 4.18
CA LEU A 69 3.92 -3.24 4.96
C LEU A 69 4.42 -3.30 6.39
N ILE A 70 3.54 -3.03 7.36
CA ILE A 70 3.84 -3.11 8.79
C ILE A 70 2.83 -4.04 9.44
N ILE A 71 3.31 -5.05 10.16
CA ILE A 71 2.48 -5.94 10.97
C ILE A 71 2.78 -5.69 12.45
N ILE A 72 1.75 -5.32 13.20
CA ILE A 72 1.83 -5.05 14.64
C ILE A 72 0.93 -6.06 15.35
N ASN A 73 1.48 -6.78 16.32
CA ASN A 73 0.72 -7.66 17.18
C ASN A 73 0.24 -6.90 18.42
N VAL A 74 -1.00 -7.15 18.83
CA VAL A 74 -1.53 -6.79 20.15
C VAL A 74 -1.79 -8.08 20.91
N ASP A 75 -1.10 -8.25 22.04
CA ASP A 75 -1.25 -9.46 22.85
C ASP A 75 -2.53 -9.45 23.71
N GLY A 76 -2.77 -10.53 24.45
CA GLY A 76 -3.95 -10.65 25.33
C GLY A 76 -3.99 -9.67 26.51
N GLU A 77 -2.90 -8.95 26.78
CA GLU A 77 -2.81 -7.88 27.79
C GLU A 77 -2.94 -6.49 27.16
N GLY A 78 -3.08 -6.39 25.84
CA GLY A 78 -3.18 -5.13 25.10
C GLY A 78 -1.84 -4.49 24.77
N ARG A 79 -0.72 -5.19 24.90
CA ARG A 79 0.61 -4.65 24.57
C ARG A 79 0.88 -4.77 23.07
N THR A 80 1.38 -3.69 22.47
CA THR A 80 1.77 -3.63 21.07
C THR A 80 3.20 -4.14 20.86
N CYS A 81 3.42 -4.87 19.76
CA CYS A 81 4.73 -5.37 19.35
C CYS A 81 4.86 -5.30 17.83
N LEU A 82 5.91 -4.65 17.32
CA LEU A 82 6.22 -4.68 15.90
C LEU A 82 6.73 -6.07 15.51
N VAL A 83 5.97 -6.77 14.67
CA VAL A 83 6.30 -8.13 14.25
C VAL A 83 7.12 -8.12 12.98
N GLU A 84 6.69 -7.33 11.99
CA GLU A 84 7.27 -7.38 10.66
C GLU A 84 7.17 -6.02 9.97
N THR A 85 8.20 -5.71 9.19
CA THR A 85 8.22 -4.61 8.23
C THR A 85 8.79 -5.11 6.90
N GLU A 86 8.07 -4.95 5.80
CA GLU A 86 8.56 -5.24 4.45
C GLU A 86 8.48 -3.99 3.57
N THR A 87 9.60 -3.58 2.97
CA THR A 87 9.60 -2.49 1.98
C THR A 87 8.94 -2.95 0.69
N ILE A 88 7.88 -2.27 0.26
CA ILE A 88 7.11 -2.54 -0.96
C ILE A 88 7.69 -1.75 -2.14
N LEU A 89 7.97 -0.45 -1.92
CA LEU A 89 8.49 0.45 -2.94
C LEU A 89 9.40 1.47 -2.27
N LYS A 90 10.58 1.73 -2.84
CA LYS A 90 11.50 2.74 -2.32
C LYS A 90 11.86 3.72 -3.44
N ALA A 91 11.81 5.01 -3.13
CA ALA A 91 12.28 6.02 -4.06
C ALA A 91 13.77 5.83 -4.34
N SER A 92 14.19 6.20 -5.54
CA SER A 92 15.60 6.22 -5.91
C SER A 92 16.26 7.50 -5.42
N GLU A 93 17.55 7.44 -5.10
CA GLU A 93 18.33 8.63 -4.72
C GLU A 93 18.33 9.70 -5.82
N PHE A 94 18.24 9.26 -7.08
CA PHE A 94 18.15 10.12 -8.26
C PHE A 94 16.80 9.91 -8.95
N SER A 95 16.11 11.01 -9.25
CA SER A 95 14.80 10.98 -9.92
C SER A 95 14.88 10.62 -11.41
N ILE A 96 16.01 10.88 -12.08
CA ILE A 96 16.18 10.59 -13.50
C ILE A 96 16.31 9.08 -13.70
N GLY A 97 15.29 8.46 -14.29
CA GLY A 97 15.23 7.01 -14.52
C GLY A 97 14.99 6.17 -13.25
N GLY A 98 14.91 6.83 -12.09
CA GLY A 98 14.62 6.23 -10.80
C GLY A 98 13.13 6.20 -10.48
N ILE A 99 12.80 5.49 -9.40
CA ILE A 99 11.46 5.50 -8.82
C ILE A 99 11.28 6.80 -8.04
N VAL A 100 10.17 7.48 -8.26
CA VAL A 100 9.71 8.61 -7.46
C VAL A 100 8.46 8.15 -6.72
N CYS A 101 8.54 8.06 -5.40
CA CYS A 101 7.37 7.77 -4.57
C CYS A 101 6.42 8.96 -4.54
N SER A 102 5.13 8.69 -4.52
CA SER A 102 4.10 9.71 -4.32
C SER A 102 4.23 10.35 -2.94
N LYS A 103 3.70 11.56 -2.83
CA LYS A 103 3.48 12.23 -1.54
C LYS A 103 2.23 11.70 -0.87
N GLU A 104 2.09 11.97 0.42
CA GLU A 104 0.89 11.62 1.18
C GLU A 104 -0.41 12.11 0.53
N ASP A 105 -0.40 13.34 -0.01
CA ASP A 105 -1.52 14.01 -0.68
C ASP A 105 -1.64 13.68 -2.18
N GLU A 106 -0.86 12.74 -2.67
CA GLU A 106 -0.97 12.17 -4.02
C GLU A 106 -1.35 10.68 -3.95
N ALA A 107 -0.95 10.00 -2.87
CA ALA A 107 -1.06 8.56 -2.74
C ALA A 107 -2.50 8.07 -2.54
N SER A 108 -3.30 8.80 -1.76
CA SER A 108 -4.66 8.41 -1.36
C SER A 108 -5.70 8.69 -2.47
N ILE A 109 -5.50 8.11 -3.65
CA ILE A 109 -6.33 8.31 -4.86
C ILE A 109 -7.82 7.99 -4.69
N ARG A 110 -8.22 7.24 -3.65
CA ARG A 110 -9.63 6.92 -3.34
C ARG A 110 -10.36 7.99 -2.55
N ILE A 111 -9.64 8.91 -1.89
CA ILE A 111 -10.25 9.95 -1.04
C ILE A 111 -10.02 11.36 -1.58
N ILE A 112 -9.09 11.51 -2.52
CA ILE A 112 -8.74 12.80 -3.11
C ILE A 112 -9.59 13.01 -4.36
N ASP A 113 -10.38 14.08 -4.35
CA ASP A 113 -11.16 14.52 -5.50
C ASP A 113 -10.30 15.46 -6.36
N SER A 114 -9.48 14.88 -7.25
CA SER A 114 -8.63 15.60 -8.20
C SER A 114 -8.65 14.95 -9.58
N THR A 115 -8.33 15.73 -10.62
CA THR A 115 -8.20 15.19 -11.97
C THR A 115 -7.12 14.11 -12.04
N GLU A 116 -6.00 14.34 -11.35
CA GLU A 116 -4.86 13.44 -11.29
C GLU A 116 -5.25 12.09 -10.65
N ALA A 117 -5.94 12.10 -9.51
CA ALA A 117 -6.41 10.88 -8.86
C ALA A 117 -7.39 10.10 -9.76
N HIS A 118 -8.34 10.80 -10.41
CA HIS A 118 -9.27 10.18 -11.35
C HIS A 118 -8.58 9.56 -12.56
N ASP A 119 -7.56 10.22 -13.11
CA ASP A 119 -6.83 9.72 -14.26
C ASP A 119 -5.93 8.53 -13.88
N LEU A 120 -5.36 8.53 -12.67
CA LEU A 120 -4.66 7.37 -12.12
C LEU A 120 -5.59 6.15 -11.94
N LEU A 121 -6.82 6.36 -11.47
CA LEU A 121 -7.83 5.29 -11.35
C LEU A 121 -8.26 4.76 -12.72
N LYS A 122 -8.53 5.66 -13.69
CA LYS A 122 -8.86 5.25 -15.07
C LYS A 122 -7.72 4.48 -15.73
N LEU A 123 -6.47 4.90 -15.51
CA LEU A 123 -5.30 4.19 -15.99
C LEU A 123 -5.25 2.78 -15.40
N PHE A 124 -5.51 2.65 -14.09
CA PHE A 124 -5.58 1.37 -13.42
C PHE A 124 -6.66 0.47 -14.02
N ASP A 125 -7.90 0.96 -14.12
CA ASP A 125 -9.03 0.22 -14.67
C ASP A 125 -8.77 -0.23 -16.11
N LYS A 126 -8.18 0.66 -16.93
CA LYS A 126 -7.80 0.34 -18.32
C LYS A 126 -6.73 -0.76 -18.38
N GLY A 127 -5.76 -0.75 -17.47
CA GLY A 127 -4.72 -1.78 -17.39
C GLY A 127 -5.26 -3.13 -16.93
N MET A 128 -6.15 -3.13 -15.94
CA MET A 128 -6.67 -4.36 -15.34
C MET A 128 -7.83 -5.00 -16.10
N HIS A 129 -8.45 -4.31 -17.07
CA HIS A 129 -9.63 -4.79 -17.81
C HIS A 129 -9.50 -6.20 -18.42
N ASN A 130 -8.28 -6.60 -18.83
CA ASN A 130 -8.03 -7.91 -19.44
C ASN A 130 -7.37 -8.92 -18.48
N VAL A 131 -7.14 -8.55 -17.22
CA VAL A 131 -6.58 -9.45 -16.20
C VAL A 131 -7.72 -10.28 -15.61
N LEU A 132 -7.71 -11.58 -15.86
CA LEU A 132 -8.78 -12.50 -15.45
C LEU A 132 -8.49 -13.13 -14.08
N GLY A 133 -9.55 -13.60 -13.43
CA GLY A 133 -9.51 -14.49 -12.27
C GLY A 133 -9.76 -13.81 -10.92
N LEU A 134 -9.55 -12.50 -10.80
CA LEU A 134 -9.83 -11.70 -9.60
C LEU A 134 -10.40 -10.33 -10.01
N ASP A 135 -11.23 -9.76 -9.15
CA ASP A 135 -11.68 -8.37 -9.26
C ASP A 135 -10.69 -7.48 -8.51
N TYR A 136 -10.07 -6.54 -9.22
CA TYR A 136 -9.04 -5.66 -8.66
C TYR A 136 -9.57 -4.25 -8.42
N GLU A 137 -9.22 -3.68 -7.28
CA GLU A 137 -9.57 -2.32 -6.88
C GLU A 137 -8.31 -1.61 -6.39
N ALA A 138 -7.84 -0.58 -7.10
CA ALA A 138 -6.69 0.21 -6.64
C ALA A 138 -7.02 0.97 -5.35
N GLU A 139 -6.20 0.86 -4.32
CA GLU A 139 -6.45 1.51 -3.02
C GLU A 139 -5.49 2.67 -2.75
N LEU A 140 -4.26 2.58 -3.27
CA LEU A 140 -3.21 3.56 -3.05
C LEU A 140 -2.30 3.65 -4.28
N TYR A 141 -1.93 4.85 -4.67
CA TYR A 141 -0.87 5.10 -5.66
C TYR A 141 0.46 5.31 -4.94
N LEU A 142 1.45 4.47 -5.21
CA LEU A 142 2.75 4.48 -4.51
C LEU A 142 3.80 5.36 -5.20
N GLY A 143 3.60 5.69 -6.47
CA GLY A 143 4.55 6.48 -7.25
C GLY A 143 4.79 5.92 -8.65
N GLN A 144 5.85 6.42 -9.29
CA GLN A 144 6.14 6.13 -10.68
C GLN A 144 7.63 5.98 -10.99
N LYS A 145 7.93 5.41 -12.15
CA LYS A 145 9.26 5.34 -12.75
C LYS A 145 9.18 5.64 -14.24
N ILE A 146 9.98 6.60 -14.70
CA ILE A 146 10.09 6.93 -16.12
C ILE A 146 11.00 5.91 -16.81
N VAL A 147 10.46 5.23 -17.82
CA VAL A 147 11.14 4.22 -18.65
C VAL A 147 10.78 4.48 -20.12
N ARG A 148 10.64 3.45 -20.95
CA ARG A 148 9.88 3.58 -22.20
C ARG A 148 8.39 3.72 -21.84
N GLY A 149 7.96 4.95 -21.61
CA GLY A 149 6.67 5.28 -20.99
C GLY A 149 6.81 5.55 -19.49
N GLY A 150 5.72 5.44 -18.76
CA GLY A 150 5.70 5.53 -17.30
C GLY A 150 5.22 4.23 -16.68
N ASN A 151 5.99 3.66 -15.74
CA ASN A 151 5.50 2.64 -14.84
C ASN A 151 4.86 3.31 -13.62
N TYR A 152 3.63 2.95 -13.32
CA TYR A 152 2.83 3.46 -12.21
C TYR A 152 2.58 2.32 -11.23
N TYR A 153 2.89 2.55 -9.96
CA TYR A 153 2.87 1.55 -8.90
C TYR A 153 1.64 1.77 -8.03
N TYR A 154 0.84 0.72 -7.83
CA TYR A 154 -0.38 0.75 -7.05
C TYR A 154 -0.39 -0.36 -6.02
N LEU A 155 -0.98 -0.10 -4.85
CA LEU A 155 -1.55 -1.18 -4.05
C LEU A 155 -3.00 -1.36 -4.44
N ALA A 156 -3.40 -2.61 -4.61
CA ALA A 156 -4.76 -2.98 -4.97
C ALA A 156 -5.28 -4.09 -4.06
N GLU A 157 -6.55 -3.98 -3.66
CA GLU A 157 -7.30 -5.12 -3.14
C GLU A 157 -7.71 -6.00 -4.33
N ALA A 158 -7.42 -7.30 -4.25
CA ALA A 158 -7.85 -8.28 -5.23
C ALA A 158 -8.83 -9.27 -4.57
N LYS A 159 -10.03 -9.36 -5.13
CA LYS A 159 -11.15 -10.17 -4.63
C LYS A 159 -11.35 -11.36 -5.54
N ASN A 160 -11.32 -12.57 -4.98
CA ASN A 160 -11.72 -13.76 -5.71
C ASN A 160 -13.24 -13.92 -5.60
N VAL A 161 -13.92 -13.85 -6.75
CA VAL A 161 -15.38 -13.89 -6.81
C VAL A 161 -15.95 -15.25 -6.39
N GLU A 162 -15.23 -16.34 -6.68
CA GLU A 162 -15.70 -17.71 -6.44
C GLU A 162 -15.63 -18.07 -4.95
N ASN A 163 -14.48 -17.83 -4.31
CA ASN A 163 -14.25 -18.24 -2.92
C ASN A 163 -14.33 -17.08 -1.92
N LYS A 164 -14.60 -15.84 -2.38
CA LYS A 164 -14.71 -14.62 -1.58
C LYS A 164 -13.47 -14.28 -0.75
N THR A 165 -12.31 -14.82 -1.12
CA THR A 165 -11.04 -14.46 -0.50
C THR A 165 -10.54 -13.13 -1.05
N LYS A 166 -9.77 -12.43 -0.24
CA LYS A 166 -9.20 -11.14 -0.53
C LYS A 166 -7.70 -11.21 -0.33
N SER A 167 -6.95 -10.47 -1.14
CA SER A 167 -5.50 -10.30 -1.03
C SER A 167 -5.13 -8.87 -1.36
N ILE A 168 -3.95 -8.44 -0.93
CA ILE A 168 -3.36 -7.16 -1.30
C ILE A 168 -2.25 -7.43 -2.30
N LYS A 169 -2.30 -6.72 -3.43
CA LYS A 169 -1.33 -6.85 -4.51
C LYS A 169 -0.61 -5.53 -4.75
N LEU A 170 0.70 -5.61 -5.01
CA LEU A 170 1.42 -4.57 -5.73
C LEU A 170 1.16 -4.78 -7.23
N VAL A 171 0.63 -3.75 -7.88
CA VAL A 171 0.35 -3.76 -9.31
C VAL A 171 1.15 -2.67 -9.98
N VAL A 172 1.86 -3.03 -11.06
CA VAL A 172 2.64 -2.09 -11.86
C VAL A 172 2.04 -2.00 -13.25
N ILE A 173 1.64 -0.79 -13.65
CA ILE A 173 1.05 -0.52 -14.96
C ILE A 173 1.99 0.36 -15.76
N ASN A 174 2.33 -0.05 -16.97
CA ASN A 174 3.05 0.78 -17.93
C ASN A 174 2.08 1.49 -18.87
N LEU A 175 2.25 2.80 -19.02
CA LEU A 175 1.63 3.60 -20.07
C LEU A 175 2.73 4.09 -21.02
N PHE A 176 2.68 3.67 -22.28
CA PHE A 176 3.53 4.18 -23.34
C PHE A 176 2.68 4.61 -24.52
N THR A 177 2.72 5.91 -24.82
CA THR A 177 1.79 6.61 -25.72
C THR A 177 0.34 6.37 -25.28
N ASP A 178 -0.40 5.49 -25.94
CA ASP A 178 -1.80 5.15 -25.62
C ASP A 178 -1.97 3.68 -25.19
N LYS A 179 -0.87 2.92 -25.19
CA LYS A 179 -0.84 1.50 -24.84
C LYS A 179 -0.65 1.38 -23.33
N VAL A 180 -1.59 0.67 -22.70
CA VAL A 180 -1.56 0.34 -21.27
C VAL A 180 -1.29 -1.15 -21.13
N GLN A 181 -0.32 -1.51 -20.30
CA GLN A 181 0.08 -2.89 -20.05
C GLN A 181 0.34 -3.11 -18.57
N VAL A 182 -0.13 -4.23 -18.03
CA VAL A 182 0.27 -4.69 -16.70
C VAL A 182 1.65 -5.30 -16.81
N VAL A 183 2.60 -4.76 -16.05
CA VAL A 183 4.00 -5.19 -16.01
C VAL A 183 4.19 -6.24 -14.92
N GLU A 184 3.56 -6.04 -13.78
CA GLU A 184 3.75 -6.88 -12.59
C GLU A 184 2.48 -6.89 -11.74
N ILE A 185 2.18 -8.06 -11.19
CA ILE A 185 1.24 -8.26 -10.08
C ILE A 185 1.97 -9.13 -9.07
N LYS A 186 2.25 -8.59 -7.89
CA LYS A 186 2.94 -9.30 -6.80
C LYS A 186 2.04 -9.34 -5.56
N ASP A 187 1.93 -10.50 -4.93
CA ASP A 187 1.31 -10.66 -3.61
C ASP A 187 2.07 -9.90 -2.53
N ILE A 188 1.33 -9.13 -1.71
CA ILE A 188 1.84 -8.41 -0.54
C ILE A 188 1.23 -8.98 0.74
N LEU A 189 -0.07 -9.30 0.75
CA LEU A 189 -0.78 -9.86 1.91
C LEU A 189 -1.94 -10.77 1.51
#